data_AF-A0A965UTM8-F1
#
_entry.id   AF-A0A965UTM8-F1
#
_cell.length_a   1.000
_cell.length_b   1.000
_cell.length_c   1.000
_cell.angle_alpha   90.00
_cell.angle_beta   90.00
_cell.angle_gamma   90.00
#
_symmetry.space_group_name_H-M   'P 1'
#
loop_
_entity.id
_entity.type
_entity.pdbx_description
1 polymer ?
#
loop_
_entity_poly.entity_id
_entity_poly.type
_entity_poly.pdbx_seq_one_letter_code
_entity_poly.pdbx_strand_id
1 'polypeptide(L)'
;MSNPIPNNKPFEKGQSGNPNGRPRKYVTLLVDQGYKRSEINDTIQNMMAMTVDELKQVWDNPKATILEKTIASAMRKSIEKGTLYSLETLLSRVYGMPKQEVESIVHIEQPLFNDDL
;
A
#
# COMPACT_ATOMS: atom_id res chain seq x y z
N MET A 1 40.15 -14.23 3.72
CA MET A 1 39.01 -15.09 3.31
C MET A 1 38.57 -14.63 1.92
N SER A 2 38.63 -15.51 0.92
CA SER A 2 38.15 -15.21 -0.44
C SER A 2 36.63 -15.33 -0.50
N ASN A 3 35.99 -14.42 -1.23
CA ASN A 3 34.54 -14.35 -1.37
C ASN A 3 34.02 -15.63 -2.06
N PRO A 4 33.01 -16.35 -1.51
CA PRO A 4 32.58 -17.66 -2.02
C PRO A 4 31.77 -17.62 -3.33
N ILE A 5 31.51 -16.43 -3.88
CA ILE A 5 30.71 -16.24 -5.10
C ILE A 5 31.66 -15.92 -6.26
N PRO A 6 31.71 -16.75 -7.32
CA PRO A 6 32.54 -16.48 -8.50
C PRO A 6 32.16 -15.13 -9.13
N ASN A 7 33.15 -14.30 -9.43
CA ASN A 7 32.97 -13.00 -10.11
C ASN A 7 32.25 -11.90 -9.31
N ASN A 8 32.13 -12.04 -7.98
CA ASN A 8 31.52 -11.01 -7.13
C ASN A 8 32.51 -9.88 -6.80
N LYS A 9 32.20 -8.65 -7.22
CA LYS A 9 32.98 -7.46 -6.82
C LYS A 9 32.57 -7.08 -5.39
N PRO A 10 33.51 -7.00 -4.44
CA PRO A 10 33.22 -6.46 -3.11
C PRO A 10 32.62 -5.05 -3.22
N PHE A 11 31.61 -4.74 -2.42
CA PHE A 11 31.10 -3.36 -2.33
C PHE A 11 32.23 -2.44 -1.87
N GLU A 12 32.36 -1.28 -2.51
CA GLU A 12 33.32 -0.28 -2.08
C GLU A 12 32.98 0.18 -0.66
N LYS A 13 33.98 0.25 0.21
CA LYS A 13 33.78 0.62 1.61
C LYS A 13 33.21 2.04 1.67
N GLY A 14 32.01 2.18 2.21
CA GLY A 14 31.28 3.47 2.28
C GLY A 14 30.24 3.66 1.18
N GLN A 15 30.15 2.76 0.20
CA GLN A 15 29.10 2.77 -0.81
C GLN A 15 28.03 1.73 -0.48
N SER A 16 26.78 2.18 -0.35
CA SER A 16 25.64 1.26 -0.18
C SER A 16 25.48 0.40 -1.43
N GLY A 17 25.31 -0.91 -1.28
CA GLY A 17 24.94 -1.80 -2.38
C GLY A 17 23.57 -1.51 -3.00
N ASN A 18 22.76 -0.69 -2.32
CA ASN A 18 21.54 -0.09 -2.87
C ASN A 18 21.60 1.45 -2.68
N PRO A 19 22.22 2.18 -3.63
CA PRO A 19 22.40 3.63 -3.54
C PRO A 19 21.09 4.41 -3.44
N ASN A 20 20.00 3.90 -4.04
CA ASN A 20 18.69 4.53 -4.01
C ASN A 20 17.81 4.05 -2.84
N GLY A 21 18.33 3.15 -2.00
CA GLY A 21 17.60 2.57 -0.89
C GLY A 21 16.32 1.85 -1.29
N ARG A 22 15.50 1.49 -0.30
CA ARG A 22 14.13 1.02 -0.57
C ARG A 22 13.31 2.23 -1.03
N PRO A 23 12.56 2.15 -2.15
CA PRO A 23 11.64 3.21 -2.55
C PRO A 23 10.74 3.63 -1.39
N ARG A 24 10.64 4.93 -1.12
CA ARG A 24 9.80 5.45 -0.03
C ARG A 24 8.35 5.07 -0.27
N LYS A 25 7.61 4.80 0.81
CA LYS A 25 6.17 4.52 0.73
C LYS A 25 5.45 5.72 0.10
N TYR A 26 4.41 5.46 -0.68
CA TYR A 26 3.59 6.49 -1.35
C TYR A 26 3.11 7.60 -0.39
N VAL A 27 2.72 7.23 0.83
CA VAL A 27 2.28 8.17 1.87
C VAL A 27 3.41 9.10 2.31
N THR A 28 4.65 8.62 2.40
CA THR A 28 5.82 9.43 2.77
C THR A 28 6.17 10.44 1.67
N LEU A 29 6.03 10.07 0.40
CA LEU A 29 6.25 10.97 -0.73
C LEU A 29 5.22 12.11 -0.78
N LEU A 30 3.96 11.83 -0.42
CA LEU A 30 2.90 12.83 -0.36
C LEU A 30 3.06 13.77 0.83
N VAL A 31 3.51 13.25 1.98
CA VAL A 31 3.87 14.06 3.16
C VAL A 31 5.00 15.04 2.84
N ASP A 32 6.03 14.61 2.09
CA ASP A 32 7.09 15.49 1.60
C ASP A 32 6.57 16.58 0.63
N GLN A 33 5.43 16.34 -0.03
CA GLN A 33 4.72 17.30 -0.90
C GLN A 33 3.67 18.15 -0.15
N GLY A 34 3.58 18.01 1.18
CA GLY A 34 2.71 18.82 2.04
C GLY A 34 1.38 18.19 2.44
N TYR A 35 1.06 16.98 1.98
CA TYR A 35 -0.19 16.30 2.34
C TYR A 35 -0.09 15.57 3.67
N LYS A 36 -0.97 15.92 4.62
CA LYS A 36 -1.18 15.11 5.83
C LYS A 36 -1.93 13.83 5.47
N ARG A 37 -1.73 12.78 6.28
CA ARG A 37 -2.42 11.51 6.08
C ARG A 37 -3.95 11.64 6.14
N SER A 38 -4.46 12.54 6.99
CA SER A 38 -5.89 12.87 7.05
C SER A 38 -6.39 13.47 5.74
N GLU A 39 -5.67 14.44 5.19
CA GLU A 39 -6.05 15.12 3.95
C GLU A 39 -6.15 14.15 2.78
N ILE A 40 -5.24 13.17 2.69
CA ILE A 40 -5.31 12.13 1.67
C ILE A 40 -6.59 11.29 1.81
N ASN A 41 -6.97 10.93 3.03
CA ASN A 41 -8.18 10.16 3.29
C ASN A 41 -9.43 10.98 2.98
N ASP A 42 -9.42 12.27 3.31
CA ASP A 42 -10.52 13.20 3.03
C ASP A 42 -10.69 13.40 1.52
N THR A 43 -9.58 13.53 0.77
CA THR A 43 -9.62 13.61 -0.70
C THR A 43 -10.26 12.35 -1.30
N ILE A 44 -9.89 11.16 -0.83
CA ILE A 44 -10.47 9.89 -1.35
C ILE A 44 -11.96 9.81 -1.02
N GLN A 45 -12.37 10.16 0.21
CA GLN A 45 -13.78 10.17 0.62
C GLN A 45 -14.61 11.16 -0.19
N ASN A 46 -14.11 12.39 -0.37
CA ASN A 46 -14.78 13.41 -1.16
C ASN A 46 -14.97 12.94 -2.60
N MET A 47 -13.96 12.32 -3.23
CA MET A 47 -14.09 11.79 -4.59
C MET A 47 -15.05 10.60 -4.69
N MET A 48 -15.15 9.75 -3.67
CA MET A 48 -16.13 8.65 -3.64
C MET A 48 -17.56 9.15 -3.49
N ALA A 49 -17.76 10.30 -2.84
CA ALA A 49 -19.07 10.91 -2.65
C ALA A 49 -19.54 11.77 -3.85
N MET A 50 -18.64 12.06 -4.79
CA MET A 50 -18.94 12.82 -6.00
C MET A 50 -19.77 12.01 -7.01
N THR A 51 -20.55 12.73 -7.81
CA THR A 51 -21.18 12.19 -9.02
C THR A 51 -20.15 11.94 -10.13
N VAL A 52 -20.51 11.16 -11.14
CA VAL A 52 -19.63 10.87 -12.29
C VAL A 52 -19.20 12.15 -13.03
N ASP A 53 -20.09 13.14 -13.12
CA ASP A 53 -19.82 14.42 -13.79
C ASP A 53 -18.84 15.28 -12.99
N GLU A 54 -18.96 15.33 -11.67
CA GLU A 54 -18.02 16.03 -10.79
C GLU A 54 -16.64 15.37 -10.80
N LEU A 55 -16.60 14.04 -10.77
CA LEU A 55 -15.35 13.29 -10.89
C LEU A 55 -14.63 13.58 -12.22
N LYS A 56 -15.40 13.75 -13.30
CA LYS A 56 -14.86 14.14 -14.61
C LYS A 56 -14.22 15.53 -14.58
N GLN A 57 -14.82 16.49 -13.87
CA GLN A 57 -14.23 17.83 -13.71
C GLN A 57 -12.86 17.78 -13.03
N VAL A 58 -12.70 16.94 -12.01
CA VAL A 58 -11.39 16.69 -11.37
C VAL A 58 -10.41 16.04 -12.35
N TRP A 59 -10.88 15.03 -13.11
CA TRP A 59 -10.07 14.32 -14.08
C TRP A 59 -9.64 15.17 -15.29
N ASP A 60 -10.40 16.19 -15.66
CA ASP A 60 -10.05 17.07 -16.79
C ASP A 60 -9.29 18.33 -16.33
N ASN A 61 -9.33 18.68 -15.04
CA ASN A 61 -8.65 19.88 -14.51
C ASN A 61 -7.11 19.82 -14.65
N PRO A 62 -6.46 20.66 -15.47
CA PRO A 62 -5.02 20.60 -15.69
C PRO A 62 -4.18 20.97 -14.46
N LYS A 63 -4.79 21.60 -13.44
CA LYS A 63 -4.14 21.96 -12.18
C LYS A 63 -4.27 20.90 -11.10
N ALA A 64 -5.07 19.85 -11.33
CA ALA A 64 -5.22 18.77 -10.36
C ALA A 64 -3.89 18.02 -10.19
N THR A 65 -3.60 17.65 -8.94
CA THR A 65 -2.38 16.94 -8.57
C THR A 65 -2.38 15.51 -9.12
N ILE A 66 -1.19 14.91 -9.18
CA ILE A 66 -1.03 13.52 -9.63
C ILE A 66 -1.84 12.56 -8.74
N LEU A 67 -1.95 12.84 -7.44
CA LEU A 67 -2.79 12.08 -6.50
C LEU A 67 -4.26 12.08 -6.93
N GLU A 68 -4.82 13.27 -7.11
CA GLU A 68 -6.22 13.47 -7.50
C GLU A 68 -6.52 12.83 -8.86
N LYS A 69 -5.63 13.03 -9.84
CA LYS A 69 -5.73 12.36 -11.15
C LYS A 69 -5.73 10.85 -11.00
N THR A 70 -4.78 10.29 -10.25
CA THR A 70 -4.65 8.83 -10.12
C THR A 70 -5.90 8.21 -9.50
N ILE A 71 -6.44 8.83 -8.44
CA ILE A 71 -7.67 8.38 -7.79
C ILE A 71 -8.85 8.48 -8.75
N ALA A 72 -9.04 9.62 -9.41
CA ALA A 72 -10.11 9.81 -10.38
C ALA A 72 -10.03 8.84 -11.57
N SER A 73 -8.83 8.53 -12.07
CA SER A 73 -8.61 7.53 -13.11
C SER A 73 -9.01 6.13 -12.65
N ALA A 74 -8.62 5.75 -11.43
CA ALA A 74 -8.93 4.45 -10.86
C ALA A 74 -10.44 4.27 -10.70
N MET A 75 -11.12 5.29 -10.17
CA MET A 75 -12.58 5.31 -10.03
C MET A 75 -13.30 5.22 -11.38
N ARG A 76 -12.85 6.01 -12.37
CA ARG A 76 -13.41 5.96 -13.73
C ARG A 76 -13.27 4.58 -14.34
N LYS A 77 -12.07 3.97 -14.23
CA LYS A 77 -11.82 2.60 -14.72
C LYS A 77 -12.63 1.55 -13.96
N SER A 78 -12.83 1.68 -12.65
CA SER A 78 -13.68 0.74 -11.90
C SER A 78 -15.14 0.83 -12.31
N ILE A 79 -15.63 2.03 -12.63
CA ILE A 79 -16.98 2.22 -13.17
C ILE A 79 -17.08 1.60 -14.58
N GLU A 80 -16.13 1.90 -15.46
CA GLU A 80 -16.10 1.38 -16.84
C GLU A 80 -16.00 -0.15 -16.89
N LYS A 81 -15.22 -0.77 -16.00
CA LYS A 81 -15.03 -2.23 -15.95
C LYS A 81 -16.02 -2.95 -15.05
N GLY A 82 -16.79 -2.23 -14.23
CA GLY A 82 -17.67 -2.80 -13.21
C GLY A 82 -16.95 -3.59 -12.11
N THR A 83 -15.65 -3.34 -11.88
CA THR A 83 -14.86 -4.09 -10.90
C THR A 83 -14.65 -3.31 -9.61
N LEU A 84 -14.90 -3.97 -8.49
CA LEU A 84 -14.77 -3.37 -7.15
C LEU A 84 -13.32 -3.27 -6.65
N TYR A 85 -12.35 -3.85 -7.35
CA TYR A 85 -10.96 -3.95 -6.86
C TYR A 85 -10.33 -2.58 -6.53
N SER A 86 -10.52 -1.60 -7.39
CA SER A 86 -10.00 -0.24 -7.14
C SER A 86 -10.75 0.43 -5.98
N LEU A 87 -12.04 0.13 -5.82
CA LEU A 87 -12.86 0.65 -4.73
C LEU A 87 -12.47 0.03 -3.39
N GLU A 88 -12.31 -1.30 -3.33
CA GLU A 88 -11.87 -2.06 -2.17
C GLU A 88 -10.50 -1.60 -1.66
N THR A 89 -9.56 -1.34 -2.58
CA THR A 89 -8.24 -0.82 -2.25
C THR A 89 -8.33 0.58 -1.64
N LEU A 90 -9.21 1.44 -2.16
CA LEU A 90 -9.42 2.80 -1.65
C LEU A 90 -10.14 2.76 -0.29
N LEU A 91 -11.16 1.93 -0.12
CA LEU A 91 -11.88 1.75 1.13
C LEU A 91 -10.97 1.21 2.24
N SER A 92 -10.15 0.20 1.94
CA SER A 92 -9.18 -0.36 2.89
C SER A 92 -8.13 0.68 3.31
N ARG A 93 -7.83 1.66 2.46
CA ARG A 93 -6.91 2.76 2.78
C ARG A 93 -7.55 3.81 3.68
N VAL A 94 -8.83 4.13 3.46
CA VAL A 94 -9.57 5.13 4.24
C VAL A 94 -10.00 4.57 5.59
N TYR A 95 -10.64 3.40 5.59
CA TYR A 95 -11.29 2.82 6.77
C TYR A 95 -10.48 1.72 7.45
N GLY A 96 -9.37 1.30 6.83
CA GLY A 96 -8.63 0.10 7.27
C GLY A 96 -9.27 -1.19 6.75
N MET A 97 -8.58 -2.31 6.93
CA MET A 97 -9.16 -3.62 6.66
C MET A 97 -10.09 -4.02 7.81
N PRO A 98 -11.19 -4.76 7.53
CA PRO A 98 -12.02 -5.34 8.59
C PRO A 98 -11.17 -6.21 9.52
N LYS A 99 -11.53 -6.26 10.81
CA LYS A 99 -10.86 -7.15 11.77
C LYS A 99 -10.97 -8.58 11.27
N GLN A 100 -9.83 -9.23 11.08
CA GLN A 100 -9.76 -10.61 10.64
C GLN A 100 -9.57 -11.50 11.87
N GLU A 101 -10.56 -12.33 12.16
CA GLU A 101 -10.47 -13.32 13.23
C GLU A 101 -9.75 -14.54 12.68
N VAL A 102 -8.63 -14.91 13.31
CA VAL A 102 -7.85 -16.09 12.96
C VAL A 102 -8.03 -17.09 14.09
N GLU A 103 -8.74 -18.18 13.82
CA GLU A 103 -8.86 -19.29 14.75
C GLU A 103 -7.62 -20.19 14.61
N SER A 104 -6.73 -20.16 15.60
CA SER A 104 -5.57 -21.04 15.68
C SER A 104 -5.89 -22.23 16.59
N ILE A 105 -6.19 -23.40 16.00
CA ILE A 105 -6.33 -24.65 16.75
C ILE A 105 -4.93 -25.19 17.00
N VAL A 106 -4.45 -25.10 18.23
CA VAL A 106 -3.19 -25.74 18.66
C VAL A 106 -3.52 -27.15 19.11
N HIS A 107 -3.22 -28.14 18.27
CA HIS A 107 -3.23 -29.54 18.68
C HIS A 107 -2.02 -29.79 19.58
N ILE A 108 -2.24 -29.84 20.89
CA ILE A 108 -1.25 -30.31 21.85
C ILE A 108 -1.34 -31.83 21.86
N GLU A 109 -0.41 -32.51 21.18
CA GLU A 109 -0.20 -33.93 21.39
C GLU A 109 0.34 -34.14 22.81
N GLN A 110 -0.28 -35.05 23.57
CA GLN A 110 0.21 -35.38 24.91
C GLN A 110 1.61 -36.02 24.79
N PRO A 111 2.60 -35.57 25.59
CA PRO A 111 3.90 -36.22 25.62
C PRO A 111 3.73 -37.69 26.07
N LEU A 112 4.34 -38.61 25.31
CA LEU A 112 4.19 -40.06 25.45
C LEU A 112 4.80 -40.66 26.73
N PHE A 113 5.37 -39.84 27.61
CA PHE A 113 6.02 -40.27 28.83
C PHE A 113 5.40 -39.51 30.00
N ASN A 114 4.58 -40.21 30.79
CA ASN A 114 4.41 -39.83 32.19
C ASN A 114 5.72 -40.19 32.89
N ASP A 115 6.37 -39.20 33.50
CA ASP A 115 7.41 -39.44 34.48
C ASP A 115 6.73 -40.04 35.73
N ASP A 116 6.47 -41.35 35.69
CA ASP A 116 6.05 -42.12 36.86
C ASP A 116 7.27 -42.23 37.81
N LEU A 117 7.22 -41.44 38.90
CA LEU A 117 8.05 -41.54 40.10
C LEU A 117 7.57 -42.68 41.01
#